data_AF-G5QKL1-F1
#
_entry.id   AF-G5QKL1-F1
#
_cell.length_a   1.000
_cell.length_b   1.000
_cell.length_c   1.000
_cell.angle_alpha   90.00
_cell.angle_beta   90.00
_cell.angle_gamma   90.00
#
_symmetry.space_group_name_H-M   'P 1'
#
loop_
_entity.id
_entity.type
_entity.pdbx_description
1 polymer ?
#
loop_
_entity_poly.entity_id
_entity_poly.type
_entity_poly.pdbx_seq_one_letter_code
_entity_poly.pdbx_strand_id
1 'polypeptide(L)'
;MASSPLPYDTSATQSAPAAAASARDEPPAPAASARDEPPPQVIQITGEGKTLSALIRLSGGNQLMVQAGNTIPGANLKVEKITFDVVTVSKAGKQPWMLAFTED
;
A
#
# COMPACT_ATOMS: atom_id res chain seq x y z
N MET A 1 33.14 -20.04 -54.08
CA MET A 1 32.71 -20.12 -52.67
C MET A 1 31.92 -18.85 -52.39
N ALA A 2 30.59 -18.94 -52.44
CA ALA A 2 29.65 -17.83 -52.32
C ALA A 2 28.96 -17.92 -50.96
N SER A 3 29.04 -16.86 -50.16
CA SER A 3 28.30 -16.74 -48.90
C SER A 3 27.16 -15.76 -49.11
N SER A 4 25.99 -16.33 -49.41
CA SER A 4 24.70 -15.64 -49.55
C SER A 4 24.04 -15.35 -48.17
N PRO A 5 23.02 -14.47 -48.13
CA PRO A 5 22.70 -13.64 -46.95
C PRO A 5 21.43 -14.06 -46.16
N LEU A 6 21.37 -13.59 -44.90
CA LEU A 6 20.24 -13.34 -43.96
C LEU A 6 19.18 -14.43 -43.69
N PRO A 7 18.67 -14.50 -42.46
CA PRO A 7 17.34 -13.92 -42.25
C PRO A 7 17.22 -13.05 -40.98
N TYR A 8 16.37 -12.04 -41.05
CA TYR A 8 15.82 -11.33 -39.89
C TYR A 8 14.90 -12.28 -39.09
N ASP A 9 15.04 -12.33 -37.76
CA ASP A 9 13.96 -12.80 -36.89
C ASP A 9 13.33 -11.61 -36.17
N THR A 10 12.05 -11.43 -36.42
CA THR A 10 11.16 -10.50 -35.75
C THR A 10 10.52 -11.23 -34.58
N SER A 11 11.03 -11.04 -33.36
CA SER A 11 10.34 -11.46 -32.15
C SER A 11 10.30 -10.32 -31.15
N ALA A 12 9.28 -9.47 -31.29
CA ALA A 12 8.83 -8.62 -30.21
C ALA A 12 8.26 -9.50 -29.09
N THR A 13 8.94 -9.52 -27.94
CA THR A 13 8.36 -9.90 -26.64
C THR A 13 8.91 -8.86 -25.67
N GLN A 14 8.16 -7.82 -25.32
CA GLN A 14 7.10 -7.81 -24.31
C GLN A 14 7.46 -8.69 -23.11
N SER A 15 8.02 -8.11 -22.05
CA SER A 15 7.42 -8.12 -20.70
C SER A 15 8.44 -7.74 -19.62
N ALA A 16 8.06 -6.69 -18.89
CA ALA A 16 8.29 -6.45 -17.46
C ALA A 16 9.74 -6.22 -16.95
N PRO A 17 9.96 -5.21 -16.09
CA PRO A 17 11.19 -5.16 -15.30
C PRO A 17 11.24 -6.39 -14.39
N ALA A 18 12.41 -7.01 -14.35
CA ALA A 18 12.73 -8.14 -13.51
C ALA A 18 12.46 -7.82 -12.04
N ALA A 19 11.40 -8.40 -11.49
CA ALA A 19 11.36 -8.76 -10.10
C ALA A 19 12.24 -10.01 -9.91
N ALA A 20 13.43 -9.83 -9.32
CA ALA A 20 14.13 -10.83 -8.49
C ALA A 20 15.50 -10.24 -8.10
N ALA A 21 15.58 -9.61 -6.94
CA ALA A 21 15.98 -10.28 -5.70
C ALA A 21 17.50 -10.25 -5.50
N SER A 22 17.94 -9.44 -4.55
CA SER A 22 19.17 -9.67 -3.81
C SER A 22 18.85 -9.43 -2.36
N ALA A 23 18.83 -10.54 -1.61
CA ALA A 23 18.56 -10.59 -0.20
C ALA A 23 19.56 -9.72 0.57
N ARG A 24 19.02 -8.81 1.38
CA ARG A 24 19.65 -8.46 2.64
C ARG A 24 18.55 -8.52 3.69
N ASP A 25 18.88 -9.21 4.75
CA ASP A 25 18.13 -9.35 6.00
C ASP A 25 17.64 -7.97 6.47
N GLU A 26 16.44 -7.58 6.06
CA GLU A 26 15.69 -6.44 6.55
C GLU A 26 14.20 -6.81 6.41
N PRO A 27 13.37 -6.67 7.46
CA PRO A 27 11.92 -6.73 7.27
C PRO A 27 11.55 -5.67 6.21
N PRO A 28 10.54 -5.88 5.36
CA PRO A 28 10.14 -4.88 4.37
C PRO A 28 9.66 -3.61 5.09
N ALA A 29 10.59 -2.69 5.34
CA ALA A 29 10.30 -1.36 5.87
C ALA A 29 9.66 -0.53 4.75
N PRO A 30 8.65 0.27 5.10
CA PRO A 30 7.50 0.51 4.25
C PRO A 30 7.83 1.42 3.07
N ALA A 31 7.03 1.31 2.02
CA ALA A 31 7.03 2.21 0.87
C ALA A 31 6.78 3.67 1.30
N ALA A 32 7.84 4.35 1.74
CA ALA A 32 7.84 5.76 2.05
C ALA A 32 7.89 6.56 0.75
N SER A 33 6.73 6.73 0.11
CA SER A 33 6.58 7.66 -1.02
C SER A 33 5.17 8.24 -1.06
N ALA A 34 4.83 8.97 0.00
CA ALA A 34 3.72 9.92 0.01
C ALA A 34 4.03 11.08 0.98
N ARG A 35 5.01 11.93 0.65
CA ARG A 35 4.96 13.34 1.09
C ARG A 35 3.74 13.95 0.39
N ASP A 36 2.77 14.52 1.09
CA ASP A 36 2.90 15.86 1.70
C ASP A 36 2.00 16.11 2.93
N GLU A 37 1.32 15.10 3.47
CA GLU A 37 0.47 15.25 4.66
C GLU A 37 0.83 14.14 5.67
N PRO A 38 0.86 14.42 6.99
CA PRO A 38 1.13 13.37 7.97
C PRO A 38 0.19 12.18 7.74
N PRO A 39 0.69 10.94 7.75
CA PRO A 39 -0.18 9.79 7.61
C PRO A 39 -1.19 9.80 8.77
N PRO A 40 -2.46 9.43 8.51
CA PRO A 40 -3.43 9.27 9.57
C PRO A 40 -2.90 8.31 10.64
N GLN A 41 -3.11 8.64 11.91
CA GLN A 41 -2.72 7.79 13.03
C GLN A 41 -3.88 6.93 13.47
N VAL A 42 -3.65 5.63 13.61
CA VAL A 42 -4.61 4.72 14.22
C VAL A 42 -4.42 4.83 15.73
N ILE A 43 -5.46 5.26 16.44
CA ILE A 43 -5.44 5.50 17.89
C ILE A 43 -6.38 4.57 18.65
N GLN A 44 -7.20 3.80 17.95
CA GLN A 44 -7.95 2.71 18.55
C GLN A 44 -8.38 1.73 17.46
N ILE A 45 -8.42 0.45 17.78
CA ILE A 45 -9.09 -0.56 16.96
C ILE A 45 -10.10 -1.26 17.85
N THR A 46 -11.37 -1.23 17.45
CA THR A 46 -12.49 -1.79 18.19
C THR A 46 -13.34 -2.65 17.27
N GLY A 47 -13.98 -3.68 17.80
CA GLY A 47 -14.89 -4.51 17.00
C GLY A 47 -14.99 -5.91 17.53
N GLU A 48 -16.05 -6.59 17.11
CA GLU A 48 -16.37 -7.94 17.54
C GLU A 48 -16.50 -8.87 16.33
N GLY A 49 -15.84 -10.01 16.39
CA GLY A 49 -15.87 -11.02 15.33
C GLY A 49 -15.25 -10.54 14.02
N LYS A 50 -16.07 -10.37 12.98
CA LYS A 50 -15.64 -10.04 11.61
C LYS A 50 -15.67 -8.55 11.28
N THR A 51 -16.26 -7.74 12.17
CA THR A 51 -16.48 -6.31 11.95
C THR A 51 -15.52 -5.54 12.83
N LEU A 52 -14.33 -5.25 12.30
CA LEU A 52 -13.37 -4.37 12.95
C LEU A 52 -13.57 -2.93 12.45
N SER A 53 -13.46 -2.00 13.39
CA SER A 53 -13.48 -0.56 13.19
C SER A 53 -12.19 0.03 13.74
N ALA A 54 -11.64 1.01 13.05
CA ALA A 54 -10.46 1.73 13.50
C ALA A 54 -10.81 3.20 13.71
N LEU A 55 -10.48 3.72 14.87
CA LEU A 55 -10.49 5.15 15.14
C LEU A 55 -9.18 5.75 14.64
N ILE A 56 -9.30 6.62 13.64
CA ILE A 56 -8.17 7.25 12.98
C ILE A 56 -8.19 8.74 13.29
N ARG A 57 -7.06 9.27 13.75
CA ARG A 57 -6.80 10.70 13.88
C ARG A 57 -6.15 11.21 12.60
N LEU A 58 -6.79 12.18 11.96
CA LEU A 58 -6.25 12.91 10.82
C LEU A 58 -5.28 14.00 11.29
N SER A 59 -4.45 14.50 10.37
CA SER A 59 -3.51 15.60 10.57
C SER A 59 -4.16 16.88 11.10
N GLY A 60 -5.43 17.12 10.78
CA GLY A 60 -6.21 18.25 11.31
C GLY A 60 -6.74 18.07 12.74
N GLY A 61 -6.35 17.00 13.44
CA GLY A 61 -6.83 16.68 14.80
C GLY A 61 -8.21 15.99 14.85
N ASN A 62 -8.92 15.94 13.73
CA ASN A 62 -10.20 15.25 13.61
C ASN A 62 -10.05 13.74 13.76
N GLN A 63 -10.95 13.12 14.52
CA GLN A 63 -11.00 11.67 14.72
C GLN A 63 -12.20 11.08 14.00
N LEU A 64 -11.99 10.00 13.27
CA LEU A 64 -13.01 9.34 12.46
C LEU A 64 -12.94 7.84 12.66
N MET A 65 -14.11 7.23 12.90
CA MET A 65 -14.22 5.78 12.96
C MET A 65 -14.47 5.23 11.56
N VAL A 66 -13.60 4.33 11.11
CA VAL A 66 -13.65 3.76 9.76
C VAL A 66 -13.65 2.23 9.81
N GLN A 67 -14.22 1.61 8.79
CA GLN A 67 -14.28 0.15 8.64
C GLN A 67 -13.62 -0.27 7.34
N ALA A 68 -13.29 -1.55 7.20
CA ALA A 68 -12.81 -2.09 5.94
C ALA A 68 -13.82 -1.82 4.82
N GLY A 69 -13.34 -1.27 3.71
CA GLY A 69 -14.14 -0.81 2.56
C GLY A 69 -14.49 0.67 2.58
N ASN A 70 -14.42 1.36 3.73
CA ASN A 70 -14.73 2.79 3.82
C ASN A 70 -13.58 3.65 3.29
N THR A 71 -13.94 4.81 2.74
CA THR A 71 -12.99 5.87 2.40
C THR A 71 -12.86 6.83 3.57
N ILE A 72 -11.62 7.13 3.96
CA ILE A 72 -11.24 8.12 4.96
C ILE A 72 -11.37 9.52 4.33
N PRO A 73 -12.35 10.33 4.76
CA PRO A 73 -12.48 11.71 4.28
C PRO A 73 -11.27 12.55 4.72
N GLY A 74 -10.88 13.54 3.93
CA GLY A 74 -9.69 14.38 4.16
C GLY A 74 -8.41 13.75 3.62
N ALA A 75 -8.13 12.48 3.91
CA ALA A 75 -6.89 11.82 3.48
C ALA A 75 -6.96 11.22 2.05
N ASN A 76 -8.18 11.07 1.48
CA ASN A 76 -8.43 10.38 0.19
C ASN A 76 -7.87 8.95 0.17
N LEU A 77 -8.00 8.25 1.30
CA LEU A 77 -7.53 6.88 1.49
C LEU A 77 -8.72 5.96 1.60
N LYS A 78 -8.63 4.75 1.06
CA LYS A 78 -9.61 3.70 1.26
C LYS A 78 -9.04 2.68 2.23
N VAL A 79 -9.84 2.28 3.21
CA VAL A 79 -9.47 1.19 4.11
C VAL A 79 -9.67 -0.12 3.35
N GLU A 80 -8.59 -0.83 3.10
CA GLU A 80 -8.63 -2.14 2.45
C GLU A 80 -8.98 -3.22 3.47
N LYS A 81 -8.32 -3.15 4.63
CA LYS A 81 -8.42 -4.17 5.68
C LYS A 81 -8.11 -3.56 7.04
N ILE A 82 -8.80 -4.05 8.07
CA ILE A 82 -8.51 -3.74 9.47
C ILE A 82 -8.17 -5.05 10.16
N THR A 83 -7.10 -5.03 10.96
CA THR A 83 -6.68 -6.09 11.88
C THR A 83 -6.54 -5.51 13.28
N PHE A 84 -6.27 -6.33 14.29
CA PHE A 84 -6.20 -5.85 15.68
C PHE A 84 -5.04 -4.89 15.98
N ASP A 85 -4.02 -4.86 15.12
CA ASP A 85 -2.82 -4.04 15.31
C ASP A 85 -2.55 -3.10 14.12
N VAL A 86 -3.02 -3.45 12.93
CA VAL A 86 -2.72 -2.73 11.69
C VAL A 86 -3.99 -2.42 10.90
N VAL A 87 -4.04 -1.23 10.34
CA VAL A 87 -5.01 -0.82 9.32
C VAL A 87 -4.30 -0.70 7.97
N THR A 88 -4.70 -1.51 6.99
CA THR A 88 -4.21 -1.39 5.62
C THR A 88 -5.08 -0.39 4.86
N VAL A 89 -4.45 0.63 4.29
CA VAL A 89 -5.11 1.64 3.48
C VAL A 89 -4.51 1.70 2.09
N SER A 90 -5.33 2.00 1.09
CA SER A 90 -4.93 2.22 -0.30
C SER A 90 -5.33 3.62 -0.75
N LYS A 91 -4.61 4.17 -1.72
CA LYS A 91 -4.99 5.40 -2.41
C LYS A 91 -5.04 5.12 -3.90
N ALA A 92 -6.03 5.68 -4.58
CA ALA A 92 -6.15 5.53 -6.03
C ALA A 92 -4.84 5.94 -6.73
N GLY A 93 -4.27 5.04 -7.54
CA GLY A 93 -3.01 5.25 -8.23
C GLY A 93 -1.74 5.09 -7.38
N LYS A 94 -1.84 4.63 -6.14
CA LYS A 94 -0.70 4.31 -5.26
C LYS A 94 -0.80 2.88 -4.73
N GLN A 95 0.36 2.35 -4.32
CA GLN A 95 0.44 1.09 -3.57
C GLN A 95 -0.27 1.23 -2.22
N PRO A 96 -0.92 0.18 -1.71
CA PRO A 96 -1.44 0.17 -0.35
C PRO A 96 -0.30 0.25 0.68
N TRP A 97 -0.56 0.87 1.82
CA TRP A 97 0.35 0.90 2.96
C TRP A 97 -0.36 0.58 4.27
N MET A 98 0.46 0.20 5.25
CA MET A 98 0.00 -0.22 6.57
C MET A 98 0.16 0.95 7.55
N LEU A 99 -0.92 1.28 8.24
CA LEU A 99 -0.93 2.18 9.38
C LEU A 99 -0.89 1.30 10.63
N ALA A 100 0.24 1.33 11.35
CA ALA A 100 0.36 0.66 12.63
C ALA A 100 -0.46 1.41 13.68
N PHE A 101 -1.09 0.66 14.56
CA PHE A 101 -1.65 1.20 15.79
C PHE A 101 -0.51 1.81 16.62
N THR A 102 -0.65 3.08 16.97
CA THR A 102 0.30 3.77 17.85
C THR A 102 -0.47 4.14 19.10
N GLU A 103 -0.27 3.37 20.17
CA GLU A 103 -0.63 3.80 21.53
C GLU A 103 0.31 4.95 21.90
N ASP A 104 -0.28 6.09 22.25
CA ASP A 104 0.43 7.20 22.91
C ASP A 104 0.53 6.92 24.42
#